data_AF-A0A3A9FBZ9-F1
#
_entry.id   AF-A0A3A9FBZ9-F1
#
_cell.length_a   1.000
_cell.length_b   1.000
_cell.length_c   1.000
_cell.angle_alpha   90.00
_cell.angle_beta   90.00
_cell.angle_gamma   90.00
#
_symmetry.space_group_name_H-M   'P 1'
#
loop_
_entity.id
_entity.type
_entity.pdbx_description
1 polymer ?
#
loop_
_entity_poly.entity_id
_entity_poly.type
_entity_poly.pdbx_seq_one_letter_code
_entity_poly.pdbx_strand_id
1 'polypeptide(L)'
;MENGIIRKIKELLSDDSTITQDEVISYIKKNISKVSYDSFLAQKLLWKILGNNALSDDQKIALVQDIQKQYPTEMISNLALFTDYVMNKFRKVNDTIKETIRKNFDSIFMFMTCLNQFSLMKGGLVRYPKDILIKNAFAIWGNIDCKDEYNLILIPDAIVIEKVHVLEVVYLLAMEIGCMYERYEAISYLSEEILATDFKDGKMVFEIGIKDIDYSYGIKLGSEYNLLAWSKRAEKTIPEPEIFEYYKCYVCKKCFIMNIAADEKEWIISMVKNQLTSETYLDFLICRSKKYQTGIYLVSVLLYLYIEYLFVILLSNQGYGVIQINDIKRNCCFGKDMSNMDFQRILEFIGIQDSYKFIGMDRPYFKVKSQIYLFSSLFDTDYNIFEDLRDIIFNQRKSELGEEVNYFGKSVLETCVKQRFRCSGWTALSSSIKVKNTDFALVAWKDGKVILGQVKTAHSGRKPYQLWKAFKTIEKANIQISRCKEAITKDENLLFSNLKREKLVQSRHEIKEIIYMIITGTSYFSMSSDVAVISIEDISNILTLERNNPEEFMDVIMNPISMYSLDRIPEIHDSLLDFDDVQIIYEDLDE
;
A
#
# COMPACT_ATOMS: atom_id res chain seq x y z
N MET A 1 -18.69 6.74 -21.45
CA MET A 1 -19.43 8.00 -21.22
C MET A 1 -19.65 8.22 -19.72
N GLU A 2 -20.14 7.21 -19.01
CA GLU A 2 -20.30 7.16 -17.54
C GLU A 2 -19.01 7.52 -16.77
N ASN A 3 -17.86 6.93 -17.13
CA ASN A 3 -16.56 7.25 -16.52
C ASN A 3 -16.13 8.72 -16.67
N GLY A 4 -16.55 9.41 -17.74
CA GLY A 4 -16.20 10.82 -17.98
C GLY A 4 -17.01 11.79 -17.12
N ILE A 5 -18.29 11.48 -16.92
CA ILE A 5 -19.19 12.22 -16.02
C ILE A 5 -18.70 12.09 -14.58
N ILE A 6 -18.38 10.87 -14.17
CA ILE A 6 -17.95 10.56 -12.80
C ILE A 6 -16.57 11.19 -12.50
N ARG A 7 -15.63 11.19 -13.44
CA ARG A 7 -14.33 11.86 -13.27
C ARG A 7 -14.49 13.36 -13.03
N LYS A 8 -15.36 14.01 -13.82
CA LYS A 8 -15.65 15.44 -13.69
C LYS A 8 -16.29 15.76 -12.33
N ILE A 9 -17.20 14.93 -11.83
CA ILE A 9 -17.78 15.10 -10.48
C ILE A 9 -16.72 14.96 -9.38
N LYS A 10 -15.78 14.03 -9.54
CA LYS A 10 -14.67 13.87 -8.57
C LYS A 10 -13.76 15.09 -8.53
N GLU A 11 -13.43 15.65 -9.69
CA GLU A 11 -12.64 16.88 -9.85
C GLU A 11 -13.38 18.09 -9.23
N LEU A 12 -14.69 18.20 -9.49
CA LEU A 12 -15.58 19.25 -8.96
C LEU A 12 -15.76 19.20 -7.43
N LEU A 13 -15.71 18.01 -6.85
CA LEU A 13 -15.83 17.77 -5.40
C LEU A 13 -14.45 17.59 -4.74
N SER A 14 -13.40 18.18 -5.30
CA SER A 14 -12.09 18.26 -4.65
C SER A 14 -11.91 19.64 -4.02
N ASP A 15 -11.27 19.70 -2.85
CA ASP A 15 -11.10 20.93 -2.07
C ASP A 15 -10.26 22.00 -2.81
N ASP A 16 -9.57 21.62 -3.89
CA ASP A 16 -8.70 22.46 -4.72
C ASP A 16 -9.37 23.05 -5.98
N SER A 17 -10.69 22.86 -6.17
CA SER A 17 -11.33 23.32 -7.42
C SER A 17 -11.66 24.83 -7.41
N THR A 18 -11.28 25.56 -8.46
CA THR A 18 -11.66 26.96 -8.71
C THR A 18 -13.13 27.12 -9.16
N ILE A 19 -13.94 26.10 -8.95
CA ILE A 19 -15.28 25.96 -9.53
C ILE A 19 -16.30 26.36 -8.47
N THR A 20 -17.35 27.09 -8.87
CA THR A 20 -18.32 27.60 -7.90
C THR A 20 -19.23 26.47 -7.39
N GLN A 21 -19.67 26.57 -6.14
CA GLN A 21 -20.51 25.55 -5.50
C GLN A 21 -21.82 25.29 -6.26
N ASP A 22 -22.40 26.33 -6.86
CA ASP A 22 -23.62 26.22 -7.66
C ASP A 22 -23.40 25.43 -8.96
N GLU A 23 -22.23 25.54 -9.57
CA GLU A 23 -21.84 24.74 -10.73
C GLU A 23 -21.71 23.26 -10.37
N VAL A 24 -21.18 22.95 -9.19
CA VAL A 24 -21.06 21.57 -8.67
C VAL A 24 -22.44 20.96 -8.45
N ILE A 25 -23.34 21.65 -7.74
CA ILE A 25 -24.70 21.19 -7.44
C ILE A 25 -25.49 20.99 -8.75
N SER A 26 -25.43 21.95 -9.66
CA SER A 26 -26.10 21.88 -10.97
C SER A 26 -25.58 20.70 -11.81
N TYR A 27 -24.27 20.46 -11.80
CA TYR A 27 -23.66 19.35 -12.52
C TYR A 27 -24.08 17.99 -11.95
N ILE A 28 -24.10 17.83 -10.61
CA ILE A 28 -24.55 16.59 -9.96
C ILE A 28 -26.01 16.30 -10.33
N LYS A 29 -26.90 17.28 -10.16
CA LYS A 29 -28.33 17.14 -10.48
C LYS A 29 -28.56 16.75 -11.94
N LYS A 30 -27.81 17.34 -12.88
CA LYS A 30 -27.92 17.05 -14.32
C LYS A 30 -27.50 15.63 -14.72
N ASN A 31 -26.70 14.96 -13.90
CA ASN A 31 -26.07 13.70 -14.26
C ASN A 31 -26.45 12.51 -13.37
N ILE A 32 -27.20 12.75 -12.29
CA ILE A 32 -27.65 11.72 -11.35
C ILE A 32 -28.42 10.58 -12.04
N SER A 33 -29.22 10.89 -13.06
CA SER A 33 -30.01 9.93 -13.84
C SER A 33 -29.21 9.11 -14.85
N LYS A 34 -27.91 9.37 -15.00
CA LYS A 34 -27.02 8.74 -16.00
C LYS A 34 -26.01 7.77 -15.38
N VAL A 35 -26.07 7.53 -14.07
CA VAL A 35 -25.12 6.69 -13.33
C VAL A 35 -25.86 5.45 -12.80
N SER A 36 -25.35 4.25 -13.02
CA SER A 36 -25.86 3.05 -12.34
C SER A 36 -25.51 3.11 -10.84
N TYR A 37 -26.52 3.03 -9.96
CA TYR A 37 -26.31 3.13 -8.50
C TYR A 37 -25.55 1.94 -7.90
N ASP A 38 -25.64 0.76 -8.53
CA ASP A 38 -24.91 -0.45 -8.11
C ASP A 38 -23.39 -0.35 -8.32
N SER A 39 -22.90 0.74 -8.89
CA SER A 39 -21.48 0.99 -9.06
C SER A 39 -20.83 1.58 -7.80
N PHE A 40 -19.64 1.09 -7.44
CA PHE A 40 -18.73 1.66 -6.42
C PHE A 40 -18.60 3.19 -6.47
N LEU A 41 -18.78 3.76 -7.66
CA LEU A 41 -18.66 5.19 -7.91
C LEU A 41 -19.89 6.00 -7.45
N ALA A 42 -21.09 5.41 -7.45
CA ALA A 42 -22.31 6.05 -6.97
C ALA A 42 -22.34 6.14 -5.43
N GLN A 43 -21.84 5.13 -4.72
CA GLN A 43 -21.67 5.19 -3.27
C GLN A 43 -20.60 6.21 -2.85
N LYS A 44 -19.46 6.27 -3.59
CA LYS A 44 -18.46 7.33 -3.41
C LYS A 44 -19.01 8.74 -3.63
N LEU A 45 -20.00 8.91 -4.51
CA LEU A 45 -20.66 10.19 -4.71
C LEU A 45 -21.46 10.59 -3.48
N LEU A 46 -22.26 9.67 -2.93
CA LEU A 46 -23.03 9.90 -1.70
C LEU A 46 -22.11 10.31 -0.55
N TRP A 47 -20.99 9.62 -0.36
CA TRP A 47 -19.99 9.99 0.64
C TRP A 47 -19.35 11.35 0.41
N LYS A 48 -18.99 11.66 -0.84
CA LYS A 48 -18.44 12.97 -1.17
C LYS A 48 -19.42 14.10 -0.91
N ILE A 49 -20.72 13.87 -1.09
CA ILE A 49 -21.77 14.86 -0.77
C ILE A 49 -21.85 15.05 0.76
N LEU A 50 -22.02 13.95 1.51
CA LEU A 50 -22.21 14.00 2.95
C LEU A 50 -20.96 14.51 3.71
N GLY A 51 -19.77 14.13 3.25
CA GLY A 51 -18.49 14.57 3.79
C GLY A 51 -18.01 15.96 3.31
N ASN A 52 -18.74 16.63 2.41
CA ASN A 52 -18.31 17.94 1.92
C ASN A 52 -18.55 19.03 2.98
N ASN A 53 -17.51 19.70 3.44
CA ASN A 53 -17.63 20.78 4.44
C ASN A 53 -18.11 22.11 3.82
N ALA A 54 -18.09 22.22 2.49
CA ALA A 54 -18.51 23.41 1.76
C ALA A 54 -20.02 23.41 1.49
N LEU A 55 -20.68 22.24 1.51
CA LEU A 55 -22.14 22.12 1.39
C LEU A 55 -22.81 22.33 2.74
N SER A 56 -23.89 23.12 2.78
CA SER A 56 -24.76 23.20 3.95
C SER A 56 -25.53 21.89 4.16
N ASP A 57 -26.01 21.65 5.38
CA ASP A 57 -26.78 20.44 5.68
C ASP A 57 -28.06 20.35 4.84
N ASP A 58 -28.75 21.48 4.61
CA ASP A 58 -29.91 21.54 3.71
C ASP A 58 -29.57 21.15 2.27
N GLN A 59 -28.40 21.55 1.77
CA GLN A 59 -27.94 21.18 0.43
C GLN A 59 -27.60 19.69 0.34
N LYS A 60 -26.98 19.13 1.38
CA LYS A 60 -26.71 17.69 1.48
C LYS A 60 -28.00 16.90 1.47
N ILE A 61 -28.95 17.27 2.33
CA ILE A 61 -30.27 16.63 2.42
C ILE A 61 -30.98 16.67 1.06
N ALA A 62 -31.02 17.84 0.39
CA ALA A 62 -31.67 17.97 -0.91
C ALA A 62 -31.04 17.06 -1.98
N LEU A 63 -29.70 16.97 -2.02
CA LEU A 63 -29.00 16.11 -2.97
C LEU A 63 -29.23 14.62 -2.68
N VAL A 64 -29.22 14.21 -1.41
CA VAL A 64 -29.53 12.83 -1.00
C VAL A 64 -30.96 12.46 -1.36
N GLN A 65 -31.93 13.35 -1.12
CA GLN A 65 -33.33 13.15 -1.52
C GLN A 65 -33.48 13.01 -3.04
N ASP A 66 -32.73 13.79 -3.82
CA ASP A 66 -32.73 13.67 -5.28
C ASP A 66 -32.17 12.30 -5.74
N ILE A 67 -31.16 11.76 -5.04
CA ILE A 67 -30.63 10.40 -5.28
C ILE A 67 -31.70 9.36 -4.94
N GLN A 68 -32.33 9.46 -3.76
CA GLN A 68 -33.34 8.51 -3.30
C GLN A 68 -34.59 8.48 -4.20
N LYS A 69 -35.02 9.64 -4.71
CA LYS A 69 -36.13 9.71 -5.68
C LYS A 69 -35.80 8.97 -6.98
N GLN A 70 -34.56 9.08 -7.44
CA GLN A 70 -34.11 8.45 -8.67
C GLN A 70 -33.87 6.93 -8.49
N TYR A 71 -33.46 6.52 -7.29
CA TYR A 71 -33.13 5.14 -6.95
C TYR A 71 -33.77 4.76 -5.58
N PRO A 72 -35.06 4.43 -5.54
CA PRO A 72 -35.78 4.23 -4.29
C PRO A 72 -35.52 2.83 -3.73
N THR A 73 -34.29 2.56 -3.27
CA THR A 73 -33.94 1.32 -2.57
C THR A 73 -33.62 1.60 -1.11
N GLU A 74 -34.02 0.67 -0.24
CA GLU A 74 -33.74 0.72 1.20
C GLU A 74 -32.23 0.80 1.47
N MET A 75 -31.43 0.16 0.62
CA MET A 75 -29.97 0.23 0.62
C MET A 75 -29.44 1.68 0.58
N ILE A 76 -30.01 2.56 -0.25
CA ILE A 76 -29.56 3.97 -0.33
C ILE A 76 -29.86 4.70 0.98
N SER A 77 -31.05 4.47 1.51
CA SER A 77 -31.50 5.10 2.75
C SER A 77 -30.63 4.68 3.92
N ASN A 78 -30.36 3.38 4.05
CA ASN A 78 -29.48 2.84 5.09
C ASN A 78 -28.04 3.36 4.94
N LEU A 79 -27.51 3.38 3.71
CA LEU A 79 -26.18 3.92 3.42
C LEU A 79 -26.05 5.41 3.74
N ALA A 80 -27.09 6.20 3.42
CA ALA A 80 -27.13 7.63 3.72
C ALA A 80 -27.18 7.87 5.23
N LEU A 81 -28.04 7.15 5.95
CA LEU A 81 -28.16 7.24 7.41
C LEU A 81 -26.85 6.87 8.11
N PHE A 82 -26.24 5.75 7.74
CA PHE A 82 -24.96 5.33 8.29
C PHE A 82 -23.84 6.32 8.00
N THR A 83 -23.72 6.76 6.75
CA THR A 83 -22.68 7.72 6.38
C THR A 83 -22.83 9.02 7.15
N ASP A 84 -24.05 9.58 7.22
CA ASP A 84 -24.30 10.83 7.94
C ASP A 84 -23.97 10.66 9.44
N TYR A 85 -24.42 9.56 10.04
CA TYR A 85 -24.13 9.24 11.44
C TYR A 85 -22.62 9.17 11.71
N VAL A 86 -21.90 8.34 10.94
CA VAL A 86 -20.45 8.13 11.06
C VAL A 86 -19.68 9.44 10.86
N MET A 87 -20.00 10.21 9.81
CA MET A 87 -19.34 11.48 9.53
C MET A 87 -19.58 12.54 10.61
N ASN A 88 -20.79 12.59 11.17
CA ASN A 88 -21.12 13.49 12.27
C ASN A 88 -20.41 13.08 13.56
N LYS A 89 -20.36 11.78 13.86
CA LYS A 89 -19.62 11.23 14.99
C LYS A 89 -18.12 11.54 14.87
N PHE A 90 -17.51 11.31 13.71
CA PHE A 90 -16.10 11.64 13.47
C PHE A 90 -15.79 13.11 13.67
N ARG A 91 -16.63 14.02 13.18
CA ARG A 91 -16.43 15.46 13.39
C ARG A 91 -16.43 15.79 14.88
N LYS A 92 -17.48 15.38 15.61
CA LYS A 92 -17.62 15.63 17.05
C LYS A 92 -16.46 15.05 17.88
N VAL A 93 -16.09 13.80 17.62
CA VAL A 93 -15.01 13.13 18.34
C VAL A 93 -13.66 13.77 18.02
N ASN A 94 -13.36 14.07 16.74
CA ASN A 94 -12.12 14.77 16.38
C ASN A 94 -12.04 16.14 17.04
N ASP A 95 -13.13 16.91 17.07
CA ASP A 95 -13.14 18.21 17.75
C ASP A 95 -12.92 18.06 19.26
N THR A 96 -13.51 17.03 19.89
CA THR A 96 -13.29 16.71 21.30
C THR A 96 -11.85 16.31 21.59
N ILE A 97 -11.26 15.45 20.75
CA ILE A 97 -9.85 15.06 20.82
C ILE A 97 -8.97 16.31 20.67
N LYS A 98 -9.22 17.16 19.67
CA LYS A 98 -8.44 18.38 19.46
C LYS A 98 -8.52 19.32 20.64
N GLU A 99 -9.72 19.55 21.18
CA GLU A 99 -9.93 20.43 22.33
C GLU A 99 -9.22 19.88 23.57
N THR A 100 -9.34 18.58 23.81
CA THR A 100 -8.69 17.91 24.95
C THR A 100 -7.17 17.97 24.83
N ILE A 101 -6.63 17.68 23.64
CA ILE A 101 -5.20 17.79 23.34
C ILE A 101 -4.73 19.25 23.52
N ARG A 102 -5.44 20.24 22.96
CA ARG A 102 -5.09 21.66 23.07
C ARG A 102 -5.10 22.18 24.51
N LYS A 103 -6.01 21.69 25.37
CA LYS A 103 -6.12 22.11 26.77
C LYS A 103 -5.03 21.52 27.66
N ASN A 104 -4.51 20.35 27.31
CA ASN A 104 -3.64 19.56 28.19
C ASN A 104 -2.19 19.49 27.73
N PHE A 105 -1.90 19.89 26.49
CA PHE A 105 -0.54 19.89 25.95
C PHE A 105 -0.15 21.27 25.44
N ASP A 106 1.11 21.64 25.62
CA ASP A 106 1.64 22.96 25.25
C ASP A 106 2.28 22.95 23.85
N SER A 107 2.78 21.80 23.39
CA SER A 107 3.40 21.65 22.08
C SER A 107 3.22 20.25 21.49
N ILE A 108 3.34 20.16 20.17
CA ILE A 108 3.37 18.88 19.44
C ILE A 108 4.50 17.97 19.94
N PHE A 109 5.64 18.54 20.35
CA PHE A 109 6.78 17.77 20.85
C PHE A 109 6.46 17.10 22.20
N MET A 110 5.82 17.85 23.11
CA MET A 110 5.37 17.33 24.39
C MET A 110 4.33 16.22 24.20
N PHE A 111 3.37 16.45 23.30
CA PHE A 111 2.37 15.46 22.93
C PHE A 111 3.00 14.16 22.42
N MET A 112 3.91 14.26 21.44
CA MET A 112 4.58 13.09 20.86
C MET A 112 5.40 12.33 21.91
N THR A 113 6.08 13.04 22.80
CA THR A 113 6.86 12.42 23.89
C THR A 113 5.95 11.66 24.87
N CYS A 114 4.84 12.25 25.30
CA CYS A 114 3.88 11.56 26.17
C CYS A 114 3.19 10.39 25.47
N LEU A 115 2.87 10.51 24.16
CA LEU A 115 2.29 9.43 23.36
C LEU A 115 3.23 8.22 23.26
N ASN A 116 4.54 8.46 23.19
CA ASN A 116 5.54 7.38 23.25
C ASN A 116 5.49 6.63 24.58
N GLN A 117 5.52 7.35 25.69
CA GLN A 117 5.47 6.75 27.02
C GLN A 117 4.17 5.97 27.22
N PHE A 118 3.06 6.53 26.76
CA PHE A 118 1.77 5.83 26.74
C PHE A 118 1.83 4.52 25.94
N SER A 119 2.42 4.54 24.73
CA SER A 119 2.61 3.34 23.90
C SER A 119 3.45 2.27 24.60
N LEU A 120 4.57 2.66 25.23
CA LEU A 120 5.43 1.74 25.98
C LEU A 120 4.70 1.13 27.18
N MET A 121 3.90 1.92 27.91
CA MET A 121 3.12 1.45 29.05
C MET A 121 1.99 0.48 28.66
N LYS A 122 1.39 0.65 27.48
CA LYS A 122 0.23 -0.14 27.02
C LYS A 122 0.61 -1.31 26.10
N GLY A 123 1.89 -1.50 25.80
CA GLY A 123 2.36 -2.60 24.95
C GLY A 123 2.19 -2.36 23.45
N GLY A 124 2.25 -1.09 23.03
CA GLY A 124 1.98 -0.65 21.66
C GLY A 124 0.57 -0.07 21.50
N LEU A 125 0.35 0.64 20.39
CA LEU A 125 -0.94 1.23 20.04
C LEU A 125 -1.40 0.69 18.69
N VAL A 126 -2.70 0.48 18.55
CA VAL A 126 -3.32 0.16 17.26
C VAL A 126 -3.07 1.32 16.31
N ARG A 127 -2.69 1.01 15.07
CA ARG A 127 -2.28 1.99 14.05
C ARG A 127 -3.32 3.08 13.82
N TYR A 128 -4.57 2.71 13.58
CA TYR A 128 -5.59 3.66 13.16
C TYR A 128 -5.95 4.71 14.24
N PRO A 129 -6.19 4.33 15.51
CA PRO A 129 -6.38 5.29 16.61
C PRO A 129 -5.16 6.18 16.85
N LYS A 130 -3.95 5.60 16.76
CA LYS A 130 -2.69 6.34 16.82
C LYS A 130 -2.61 7.41 15.73
N ASP A 131 -3.00 7.08 14.51
CA ASP A 131 -3.01 8.00 13.37
C ASP A 131 -3.97 9.17 13.56
N ILE A 132 -5.16 8.90 14.11
CA ILE A 132 -6.15 9.93 14.45
C ILE A 132 -5.55 10.91 15.46
N LEU A 133 -4.96 10.41 16.54
CA LEU A 133 -4.39 11.23 17.60
C LEU A 133 -3.31 12.17 17.04
N ILE A 134 -2.40 11.63 16.25
CA ILE A 134 -1.29 12.39 15.64
C ILE A 134 -1.83 13.42 14.65
N LYS A 135 -2.73 13.04 13.74
CA LYS A 135 -3.35 13.98 12.78
C LYS A 135 -4.03 15.16 13.49
N ASN A 136 -4.75 14.88 14.58
CA ASN A 136 -5.40 15.92 15.37
C ASN A 136 -4.40 16.82 16.09
N ALA A 137 -3.31 16.26 16.63
CA ALA A 137 -2.25 17.05 17.25
C ALA A 137 -1.57 17.99 16.24
N PHE A 138 -1.21 17.49 15.05
CA PHE A 138 -0.64 18.31 13.97
C PHE A 138 -1.62 19.37 13.45
N ALA A 139 -2.93 19.10 13.45
CA ALA A 139 -3.94 20.10 13.09
C ALA A 139 -4.03 21.27 14.08
N ILE A 140 -3.59 21.09 15.33
CA ILE A 140 -3.60 22.15 16.37
C ILE A 140 -2.39 23.06 16.23
N TRP A 141 -1.19 22.49 16.19
CA TRP A 141 0.07 23.24 16.27
C TRP A 141 0.74 23.45 14.90
N GLY A 142 0.25 22.81 13.84
CA GLY A 142 0.96 22.74 12.58
C GLY A 142 2.22 21.88 12.71
N ASN A 143 3.32 22.30 12.08
CA ASN A 143 4.60 21.60 12.22
C ASN A 143 5.30 21.96 13.54
N ILE A 144 6.31 21.17 13.89
CA ILE A 144 7.22 21.46 15.01
C ILE A 144 7.93 22.79 14.72
N ASP A 145 7.48 23.88 15.34
CA ASP A 145 8.06 25.21 15.15
C ASP A 145 9.34 25.35 15.99
N CYS A 146 10.38 25.93 15.41
CA CYS A 146 11.76 25.97 15.92
C CYS A 146 11.95 26.80 17.22
N LYS A 147 10.90 27.15 17.95
CA LYS A 147 11.00 27.89 19.23
C LYS A 147 11.36 26.99 20.41
N ASP A 148 11.21 25.67 20.27
CA ASP A 148 11.72 24.67 21.23
C ASP A 148 13.23 24.40 21.02
N GLU A 149 13.98 25.47 20.77
CA GLU A 149 15.39 25.45 20.41
C GLU A 149 16.24 25.15 21.66
N TYR A 150 17.03 24.06 21.58
CA TYR A 150 18.24 23.76 22.37
C TYR A 150 18.16 23.04 23.72
N ASN A 151 17.00 22.77 24.30
CA ASN A 151 16.98 21.94 25.51
C ASN A 151 16.41 20.58 25.17
N LEU A 152 17.16 19.52 25.54
CA LEU A 152 16.53 18.24 25.86
C LEU A 152 15.32 18.55 26.74
N ILE A 153 14.11 18.46 26.18
CA ILE A 153 12.90 18.63 26.95
C ILE A 153 12.73 17.31 27.71
N LEU A 154 13.40 17.23 28.86
CA LEU A 154 13.12 16.21 29.84
C LEU A 154 11.78 16.60 30.47
N ILE A 155 10.70 15.93 30.01
CA ILE A 155 9.41 16.04 30.67
C ILE A 155 9.52 15.23 31.97
N PRO A 156 9.32 15.85 33.15
CA PRO A 156 9.34 15.12 34.41
C PRO A 156 8.33 13.96 34.41
N ASP A 157 8.71 12.80 34.96
CA ASP A 157 7.86 11.60 34.99
C ASP A 157 6.46 11.86 35.59
N ALA A 158 6.37 12.74 36.59
CA ALA A 158 5.10 13.14 37.19
C ALA A 158 4.16 13.83 36.19
N ILE A 159 4.70 14.67 35.30
CA ILE A 159 3.94 15.32 34.22
C ILE A 159 3.56 14.28 33.17
N VAL A 160 4.48 13.36 32.82
CA VAL A 160 4.19 12.27 31.88
C VAL A 160 3.02 11.42 32.37
N ILE A 161 3.01 11.00 33.65
CA ILE A 161 1.94 10.19 34.24
C ILE A 161 0.59 10.92 34.19
N GLU A 162 0.56 12.22 34.52
CA GLU A 162 -0.66 13.03 34.41
C GLU A 162 -1.17 13.07 32.96
N LYS A 163 -0.27 13.31 31.99
CA LYS A 163 -0.64 13.38 30.57
C LYS A 163 -1.00 12.02 29.97
N VAL A 164 -0.48 10.93 30.52
CA VAL A 164 -0.83 9.55 30.12
C VAL A 164 -2.32 9.26 30.38
N HIS A 165 -2.88 9.73 31.50
CA HIS A 165 -4.31 9.57 31.75
C HIS A 165 -5.17 10.36 30.74
N VAL A 166 -4.72 11.55 30.33
CA VAL A 166 -5.39 12.31 29.27
C VAL A 166 -5.30 11.57 27.94
N LEU A 167 -4.14 10.98 27.62
CA LEU A 167 -3.93 10.19 26.40
C LEU A 167 -4.82 8.95 26.36
N GLU A 168 -5.02 8.27 27.49
CA GLU A 168 -5.92 7.12 27.57
C GLU A 168 -7.36 7.49 27.18
N VAL A 169 -7.87 8.62 27.68
CA VAL A 169 -9.21 9.11 27.33
C VAL A 169 -9.33 9.40 25.84
N VAL A 170 -8.40 10.17 25.27
CA VAL A 170 -8.47 10.49 23.83
C VAL A 170 -8.17 9.29 22.94
N TYR A 171 -7.38 8.32 23.41
CA TYR A 171 -7.09 7.09 22.69
C TYR A 171 -8.32 6.17 22.60
N LEU A 172 -9.11 6.05 23.67
CA LEU A 172 -10.38 5.31 23.64
C LEU A 172 -11.38 5.94 22.67
N LEU A 173 -11.48 7.27 22.65
CA LEU A 173 -12.28 7.99 21.65
C LEU A 173 -11.77 7.74 20.22
N ALA A 174 -10.44 7.72 20.03
CA ALA A 174 -9.84 7.42 18.73
C ALA A 174 -10.06 5.96 18.30
N MET A 175 -10.11 5.02 19.25
CA MET A 175 -10.48 3.62 18.99
C MET A 175 -11.92 3.49 18.50
N GLU A 176 -12.87 4.13 19.18
CA GLU A 176 -14.28 4.12 18.79
C GLU A 176 -14.46 4.54 17.33
N ILE A 177 -13.90 5.70 16.95
CA ILE A 177 -14.00 6.17 15.57
C ILE A 177 -13.16 5.34 14.60
N GLY A 178 -12.09 4.69 15.08
CA GLY A 178 -11.29 3.79 14.27
C GLY A 178 -12.07 2.56 13.81
N CYS A 179 -12.73 1.87 14.76
CA CYS A 179 -13.56 0.71 14.45
C CYS A 179 -14.72 1.08 13.50
N MET A 180 -15.36 2.23 13.71
CA MET A 180 -16.40 2.71 12.80
C MET A 180 -15.86 3.08 11.41
N TYR A 181 -14.64 3.63 11.34
CA TYR A 181 -14.01 3.99 10.07
C TYR A 181 -13.65 2.76 9.24
N GLU A 182 -13.20 1.69 9.88
CA GLU A 182 -12.92 0.43 9.19
C GLU A 182 -14.17 -0.12 8.50
N ARG A 183 -15.32 -0.15 9.20
CA ARG A 183 -16.61 -0.55 8.60
C ARG A 183 -17.04 0.40 7.49
N TYR A 184 -16.88 1.70 7.72
CA TYR A 184 -17.13 2.70 6.69
C TYR A 184 -16.28 2.45 5.44
N GLU A 185 -14.98 2.17 5.58
CA GLU A 185 -14.12 1.85 4.44
C GLU A 185 -14.51 0.53 3.78
N ALA A 186 -14.84 -0.51 4.54
CA ALA A 186 -15.25 -1.81 4.02
C ALA A 186 -16.52 -1.70 3.14
N ILE A 187 -17.57 -1.07 3.68
CA ILE A 187 -18.73 -0.66 2.88
C ILE A 187 -18.28 0.19 1.70
N SER A 188 -17.29 1.06 1.93
CA SER A 188 -16.83 1.98 0.90
C SER A 188 -16.28 1.29 -0.34
N TYR A 189 -15.66 0.14 -0.11
CA TYR A 189 -15.02 -0.71 -1.10
C TYR A 189 -15.92 -1.84 -1.58
N LEU A 190 -17.22 -1.85 -1.23
CA LEU A 190 -18.19 -2.89 -1.56
C LEU A 190 -17.87 -4.27 -0.96
N SER A 191 -17.04 -4.34 0.10
CA SER A 191 -16.80 -5.62 0.78
C SER A 191 -17.94 -5.96 1.73
N GLU A 192 -18.56 -4.91 2.25
CA GLU A 192 -19.71 -4.99 3.14
C GLU A 192 -20.88 -4.18 2.60
N GLU A 193 -22.06 -4.47 3.09
CA GLU A 193 -23.26 -3.67 2.87
C GLU A 193 -24.12 -3.57 4.12
N ILE A 194 -24.95 -2.53 4.17
CA ILE A 194 -25.83 -2.28 5.31
C ILE A 194 -27.14 -2.99 5.05
N LEU A 195 -27.40 -4.05 5.79
CA LEU A 195 -28.57 -4.90 5.69
C LEU A 195 -29.79 -4.21 6.30
N ALA A 196 -29.61 -3.62 7.49
CA ALA A 196 -30.68 -2.94 8.21
C ALA A 196 -30.17 -1.78 9.05
N THR A 197 -31.09 -0.87 9.39
CA THR A 197 -30.86 0.24 10.31
C THR A 197 -32.07 0.36 11.23
N ASP A 198 -31.84 0.47 12.54
CA ASP A 198 -32.89 0.57 13.54
C ASP A 198 -32.48 1.54 14.66
N PHE A 199 -33.41 1.85 15.57
CA PHE A 199 -33.15 2.59 16.79
C PHE A 199 -33.71 1.81 17.99
N LYS A 200 -32.83 1.24 18.80
CA LYS A 200 -33.19 0.40 19.96
C LYS A 200 -32.48 0.89 21.21
N ASP A 201 -33.21 0.93 22.32
CA ASP A 201 -32.68 1.27 23.65
C ASP A 201 -31.89 2.59 23.69
N GLY A 202 -32.30 3.58 22.88
CA GLY A 202 -31.65 4.89 22.82
C GLY A 202 -30.40 4.94 21.91
N LYS A 203 -30.05 3.84 21.24
CA LYS A 203 -28.89 3.71 20.35
C LYS A 203 -29.33 3.52 18.90
N MET A 204 -28.56 4.08 17.97
CA MET A 204 -28.67 3.69 16.56
C MET A 204 -28.08 2.30 16.38
N VAL A 205 -28.77 1.41 15.68
CA VAL A 205 -28.31 0.05 15.41
C VAL A 205 -28.12 -0.11 13.90
N PHE A 206 -26.94 -0.57 13.49
CA PHE A 206 -26.63 -0.91 12.11
C PHE A 206 -26.30 -2.39 12.00
N GLU A 207 -26.96 -3.09 11.07
CA GLU A 207 -26.64 -4.47 10.72
C GLU A 207 -25.88 -4.47 9.39
N ILE A 208 -24.67 -5.01 9.39
CA ILE A 208 -23.75 -5.01 8.26
C ILE A 208 -23.43 -6.45 7.86
N GLY A 209 -23.57 -6.76 6.57
CA GLY A 209 -23.26 -8.08 6.02
C GLY A 209 -22.09 -8.03 5.04
N ILE A 210 -21.43 -9.18 4.85
CA ILE A 210 -20.45 -9.38 3.78
C ILE A 210 -21.20 -9.44 2.46
N LYS A 211 -20.92 -8.47 1.58
CA LYS A 211 -21.58 -8.36 0.28
C LYS A 211 -21.09 -9.42 -0.72
N ASP A 212 -19.79 -9.71 -0.69
CA ASP A 212 -19.16 -10.69 -1.57
C ASP A 212 -18.08 -11.44 -0.77
N ILE A 213 -18.38 -12.68 -0.41
CA ILE A 213 -17.51 -13.53 0.42
C ILE A 213 -16.16 -13.75 -0.26
N ASP A 214 -16.13 -13.99 -1.57
CA ASP A 214 -14.89 -14.17 -2.33
C ASP A 214 -14.03 -12.90 -2.30
N TYR A 215 -14.68 -11.74 -2.27
CA TYR A 215 -14.01 -10.46 -2.22
C TYR A 215 -13.45 -10.15 -0.83
N SER A 216 -14.27 -10.25 0.22
CA SER A 216 -13.86 -10.04 1.61
C SER A 216 -12.79 -11.06 2.04
N TYR A 217 -12.92 -12.30 1.61
CA TYR A 217 -11.92 -13.33 1.85
C TYR A 217 -10.60 -13.02 1.13
N GLY A 218 -10.64 -12.61 -0.15
CA GLY A 218 -9.44 -12.23 -0.88
C GLY A 218 -8.71 -10.99 -0.30
N ILE A 219 -9.44 -10.07 0.33
CA ILE A 219 -8.87 -8.97 1.12
C ILE A 219 -8.06 -9.52 2.30
N LYS A 220 -8.66 -10.43 3.06
CA LYS A 220 -8.05 -11.04 4.25
C LYS A 220 -6.80 -11.83 3.90
N LEU A 221 -6.84 -12.65 2.85
CA LEU A 221 -5.68 -13.39 2.37
C LEU A 221 -4.49 -12.49 1.97
N GLY A 222 -4.76 -11.23 1.60
CA GLY A 222 -3.74 -10.24 1.31
C GLY A 222 -2.86 -9.87 2.50
N SER A 223 -3.38 -9.90 3.73
CA SER A 223 -2.61 -9.57 4.94
C SER A 223 -1.75 -10.75 5.42
N GLU A 224 -2.26 -11.98 5.31
CA GLU A 224 -1.55 -13.22 5.66
C GLU A 224 -0.34 -13.52 4.76
N TYR A 225 -0.32 -12.95 3.55
CA TYR A 225 0.79 -13.04 2.60
C TYR A 225 2.15 -12.74 3.23
N ASN A 226 2.23 -11.74 4.10
CA ASN A 226 3.49 -11.28 4.68
C ASN A 226 4.12 -12.36 5.57
N LEU A 227 3.31 -13.07 6.34
CA LEU A 227 3.75 -14.14 7.24
C LEU A 227 4.19 -15.39 6.45
N LEU A 228 3.51 -15.70 5.36
CA LEU A 228 3.79 -16.90 4.56
C LEU A 228 4.94 -16.71 3.55
N ALA A 229 5.14 -15.48 3.07
CA ALA A 229 6.30 -15.12 2.26
C ALA A 229 7.60 -15.23 3.06
N TRP A 230 7.53 -14.90 4.34
CA TRP A 230 8.63 -15.06 5.28
C TRP A 230 9.00 -16.53 5.51
N SER A 231 8.02 -17.42 5.75
CA SER A 231 8.28 -18.83 6.05
C SER A 231 8.95 -19.59 4.89
N LYS A 232 8.48 -19.43 3.65
CA LYS A 232 9.06 -20.12 2.48
C LYS A 232 10.45 -19.65 2.08
N ARG A 233 10.83 -18.41 2.42
CA ARG A 233 12.17 -17.90 2.12
C ARG A 233 13.18 -18.28 3.17
N ALA A 234 12.75 -18.46 4.41
CA ALA A 234 13.57 -19.09 5.44
C ALA A 234 13.98 -20.53 5.05
N GLU A 235 13.19 -21.22 4.22
CA GLU A 235 13.51 -22.57 3.70
C GLU A 235 14.57 -22.57 2.58
N LYS A 236 14.76 -21.46 1.85
CA LYS A 236 15.82 -21.36 0.83
C LYS A 236 17.09 -20.79 1.48
N THR A 237 18.20 -21.54 1.43
CA THR A 237 19.54 -21.05 1.80
C THR A 237 20.05 -20.02 0.78
N ILE A 238 19.42 -18.84 0.76
CA ILE A 238 19.87 -17.71 -0.03
C ILE A 238 20.93 -16.97 0.80
N PRO A 239 22.16 -16.76 0.28
CA PRO A 239 23.16 -15.96 0.96
C PRO A 239 22.64 -14.55 1.25
N GLU A 240 22.94 -14.03 2.43
CA GLU A 240 22.54 -12.68 2.83
C GLU A 240 23.23 -11.62 1.97
N PRO A 241 22.56 -10.51 1.61
CA PRO A 241 23.16 -9.46 0.78
C PRO A 241 24.22 -8.66 1.57
N GLU A 242 25.15 -8.03 0.86
CA GLU A 242 26.24 -7.21 1.45
C GLU A 242 25.71 -6.14 2.43
N ILE A 243 24.58 -5.53 2.10
CA ILE A 243 23.91 -4.52 2.93
C ILE A 243 23.47 -5.08 4.29
N PHE A 244 23.07 -6.36 4.36
CA PHE A 244 22.70 -7.01 5.62
C PHE A 244 23.92 -7.20 6.51
N GLU A 245 25.01 -7.74 5.97
CA GLU A 245 26.23 -8.00 6.74
C GLU A 245 26.85 -6.69 7.26
N TYR A 246 26.80 -5.62 6.46
CA TYR A 246 27.18 -4.28 6.92
C TYR A 246 26.35 -3.86 8.14
N TYR A 247 25.02 -3.94 8.05
CA TYR A 247 24.15 -3.48 9.13
C TYR A 247 24.15 -4.38 10.35
N LYS A 248 24.35 -5.69 10.18
CA LYS A 248 24.60 -6.62 11.29
C LYS A 248 25.84 -6.22 12.07
N CYS A 249 26.93 -5.87 11.38
CA CYS A 249 28.14 -5.35 12.02
C CYS A 249 27.91 -4.00 12.71
N TYR A 250 27.18 -3.08 12.05
CA TYR A 250 26.78 -1.79 12.62
C TYR A 250 26.00 -1.97 13.93
N VAL A 251 24.97 -2.82 13.93
CA VAL A 251 24.16 -3.14 15.10
C VAL A 251 25.02 -3.74 16.20
N CYS A 252 25.86 -4.74 15.90
CA CYS A 252 26.75 -5.36 16.89
C CYS A 252 27.67 -4.33 17.56
N LYS A 253 28.30 -3.45 16.77
CA LYS A 253 29.18 -2.41 17.28
C LYS A 253 28.43 -1.41 18.16
N LYS A 254 27.25 -0.99 17.73
CA LYS A 254 26.43 -0.03 18.48
C LYS A 254 25.90 -0.63 19.78
N CYS A 255 25.40 -1.87 19.76
CA CYS A 255 25.00 -2.60 20.96
C CYS A 255 26.14 -2.77 21.96
N PHE A 256 27.36 -3.07 21.49
CA PHE A 256 28.54 -3.14 22.36
C PHE A 256 28.84 -1.78 23.03
N ILE A 257 28.80 -0.68 22.26
CA ILE A 257 29.07 0.67 22.78
C ILE A 257 27.98 1.10 23.78
N MET A 258 26.73 0.76 23.52
CA MET A 258 25.57 1.16 24.32
C MET A 258 25.25 0.17 25.45
N ASN A 259 26.03 -0.91 25.60
CA ASN A 259 25.83 -1.97 26.59
C ASN A 259 24.43 -2.61 26.54
N ILE A 260 23.95 -2.88 25.34
CA ILE A 260 22.63 -3.50 25.07
C ILE A 260 22.71 -5.01 25.27
N ALA A 261 21.65 -5.59 25.82
CA ALA A 261 21.61 -7.03 26.11
C ALA A 261 21.64 -7.87 24.82
N ALA A 262 22.09 -9.12 24.95
CA ALA A 262 22.31 -9.99 23.79
C ALA A 262 20.99 -10.33 23.07
N ASP A 263 19.92 -10.55 23.81
CA ASP A 263 18.57 -10.82 23.33
C ASP A 263 17.97 -9.63 22.56
N GLU A 264 18.09 -8.41 23.10
CA GLU A 264 17.65 -7.18 22.43
C GLU A 264 18.41 -6.95 21.11
N LYS A 265 19.72 -7.20 21.12
CA LYS A 265 20.56 -7.15 19.91
C LYS A 265 20.09 -8.18 18.85
N GLU A 266 19.81 -9.42 19.25
CA GLU A 266 19.29 -10.44 18.33
C GLU A 266 17.90 -10.05 17.78
N TRP A 267 17.06 -9.40 18.59
CA TRP A 267 15.77 -8.88 18.14
C TRP A 267 15.94 -7.84 17.02
N ILE A 268 16.84 -6.85 17.17
CA ILE A 268 17.13 -5.86 16.11
C ILE A 268 17.61 -6.57 14.84
N ILE A 269 18.56 -7.51 14.97
CA ILE A 269 19.11 -8.24 13.81
C ILE A 269 17.99 -9.02 13.11
N SER A 270 17.09 -9.66 13.86
CA SER A 270 15.93 -10.36 13.31
C SER A 270 14.99 -9.41 12.57
N MET A 271 14.72 -8.22 13.10
CA MET A 271 13.87 -7.23 12.45
C MET A 271 14.48 -6.73 11.13
N VAL A 272 15.78 -6.43 11.12
CA VAL A 272 16.51 -6.05 9.89
C VAL A 272 16.50 -7.18 8.86
N LYS A 273 16.72 -8.42 9.32
CA LYS A 273 16.63 -9.60 8.45
C LYS A 273 15.23 -9.74 7.86
N ASN A 274 14.18 -9.56 8.67
CA ASN A 274 12.79 -9.67 8.23
C ASN A 274 12.48 -8.73 7.07
N GLN A 275 12.97 -7.49 7.12
CA GLN A 275 12.83 -6.53 6.01
C GLN A 275 13.34 -7.11 4.69
N LEU A 276 14.56 -7.66 4.68
CA LEU A 276 15.23 -8.23 3.51
C LEU A 276 14.64 -9.59 3.09
N THR A 277 14.08 -10.34 4.02
CA THR A 277 13.39 -11.59 3.68
C THR A 277 12.03 -11.34 3.03
N SER A 278 11.43 -10.15 3.17
CA SER A 278 10.15 -9.80 2.53
C SER A 278 10.27 -9.21 1.11
N GLU A 279 11.50 -9.10 0.57
CA GLU A 279 11.84 -8.49 -0.72
C GLU A 279 11.03 -9.02 -1.92
N THR A 280 10.30 -8.19 -2.65
CA THR A 280 9.86 -8.55 -4.01
C THR A 280 11.06 -8.85 -4.91
N TYR A 281 10.83 -9.43 -6.08
CA TYR A 281 11.92 -9.72 -7.01
C TYR A 281 12.67 -8.44 -7.46
N LEU A 282 11.95 -7.31 -7.59
CA LEU A 282 12.56 -6.00 -7.82
C LEU A 282 13.54 -5.64 -6.69
N ASP A 283 13.11 -5.84 -5.45
CA ASP A 283 13.90 -5.52 -4.26
C ASP A 283 15.16 -6.40 -4.21
N PHE A 284 15.02 -7.71 -4.46
CA PHE A 284 16.13 -8.65 -4.58
C PHE A 284 17.16 -8.18 -5.62
N LEU A 285 16.69 -7.75 -6.80
CA LEU A 285 17.56 -7.24 -7.85
C LEU A 285 18.21 -5.90 -7.50
N ILE A 286 17.48 -4.99 -6.85
CA ILE A 286 18.05 -3.74 -6.36
C ILE A 286 19.17 -4.06 -5.38
N CYS A 287 18.92 -4.88 -4.36
CA CYS A 287 19.88 -5.22 -3.30
C CYS A 287 21.12 -5.97 -3.80
N ARG A 288 21.00 -6.75 -4.88
CA ARG A 288 22.06 -7.72 -5.27
C ARG A 288 22.75 -7.44 -6.60
N SER A 289 22.09 -6.77 -7.55
CA SER A 289 22.65 -6.66 -8.91
C SER A 289 23.71 -5.56 -9.06
N LYS A 290 23.84 -4.63 -8.10
CA LYS A 290 24.67 -3.40 -8.18
C LYS A 290 24.41 -2.52 -9.42
N LYS A 291 23.44 -2.87 -10.28
CA LYS A 291 23.10 -2.15 -11.53
C LYS A 291 22.28 -0.90 -11.29
N TYR A 292 21.58 -0.81 -10.14
CA TYR A 292 20.68 0.28 -9.78
C TYR A 292 21.22 1.11 -8.62
N GLN A 293 22.24 1.92 -8.90
CA GLN A 293 22.98 2.67 -7.88
C GLN A 293 22.08 3.55 -7.00
N THR A 294 21.13 4.31 -7.58
CA THR A 294 20.18 5.13 -6.81
C THR A 294 19.25 4.29 -5.92
N GLY A 295 18.74 3.15 -6.43
CA GLY A 295 17.87 2.26 -5.66
C GLY A 295 18.61 1.65 -4.46
N ILE A 296 19.86 1.22 -4.66
CA ILE A 296 20.72 0.70 -3.60
C ILE A 296 21.02 1.77 -2.54
N TYR A 297 21.25 3.00 -2.96
CA TYR A 297 21.46 4.13 -2.05
C TYR A 297 20.20 4.45 -1.24
N LEU A 298 19.01 4.39 -1.86
CA LEU A 298 17.74 4.54 -1.16
C LEU A 298 17.56 3.45 -0.10
N VAL A 299 17.72 2.17 -0.47
CA VAL A 299 17.62 1.04 0.48
C VAL A 299 18.61 1.20 1.62
N SER A 300 19.85 1.60 1.32
CA SER A 300 20.88 1.87 2.32
C SER A 300 20.45 2.94 3.32
N VAL A 301 19.94 4.09 2.86
CA VAL A 301 19.52 5.15 3.78
C VAL A 301 18.26 4.76 4.56
N LEU A 302 17.27 4.13 3.92
CA LEU A 302 16.04 3.68 4.58
C LEU A 302 16.32 2.62 5.67
N LEU A 303 17.18 1.64 5.39
CA LEU A 303 17.61 0.65 6.39
C LEU A 303 18.35 1.29 7.57
N TYR A 304 19.21 2.26 7.29
CA TYR A 304 19.90 2.98 8.37
C TYR A 304 18.89 3.67 9.29
N LEU A 305 17.95 4.44 8.71
CA LEU A 305 16.91 5.11 9.50
C LEU A 305 16.06 4.10 10.28
N TYR A 306 15.65 3.00 9.64
CA TYR A 306 14.92 1.91 10.28
C TYR A 306 15.66 1.32 11.49
N ILE A 307 16.96 1.05 11.36
CA ILE A 307 17.78 0.55 12.48
C ILE A 307 17.86 1.56 13.61
N GLU A 308 18.02 2.84 13.28
CA GLU A 308 18.01 3.90 14.28
C GLU A 308 16.67 3.98 15.01
N TYR A 309 15.54 3.74 14.34
CA TYR A 309 14.24 3.60 15.00
C TYR A 309 14.21 2.45 16.00
N LEU A 310 14.69 1.28 15.61
CA LEU A 310 14.72 0.11 16.50
C LEU A 310 15.56 0.41 17.76
N PHE A 311 16.65 1.18 17.62
CA PHE A 311 17.41 1.65 18.77
C PHE A 311 16.65 2.66 19.63
N VAL A 312 15.85 3.56 19.03
CA VAL A 312 15.00 4.49 19.79
C VAL A 312 13.97 3.73 20.62
N ILE A 313 13.34 2.70 20.03
CA ILE A 313 12.35 1.84 20.72
C ILE A 313 12.96 1.17 21.96
N LEU A 314 14.21 0.68 21.86
CA LEU A 314 14.85 -0.05 22.95
C LEU A 314 15.49 0.85 24.02
N LEU A 315 15.99 2.03 23.65
CA LEU A 315 16.95 2.77 24.49
C LEU A 315 16.49 4.15 24.91
N SER A 316 15.48 4.72 24.24
CA SER A 316 15.09 6.09 24.53
C SER A 316 14.03 6.13 25.63
N ASN A 317 14.47 6.37 26.86
CA ASN A 317 13.59 6.83 27.94
C ASN A 317 12.87 8.15 27.60
N GLN A 318 13.33 8.86 26.55
CA GLN A 318 12.77 10.12 26.07
C GLN A 318 11.70 9.90 24.99
N GLY A 319 11.50 8.68 24.48
CA GLY A 319 10.53 8.38 23.42
C GLY A 319 10.92 8.87 22.02
N TYR A 320 12.07 9.55 21.87
CA TYR A 320 12.59 9.97 20.57
C TYR A 320 14.11 9.85 20.47
N GLY A 321 14.62 9.81 19.25
CA GLY A 321 16.05 9.89 18.92
C GLY A 321 16.35 11.04 17.99
N VAL A 322 17.61 11.49 18.00
CA VAL A 322 18.09 12.58 17.13
C VAL A 322 19.29 12.09 16.34
N ILE A 323 19.20 12.22 15.02
CA ILE A 323 20.27 11.85 14.08
C ILE A 323 20.75 13.12 13.36
N GLN A 324 22.06 13.32 13.28
CA GLN A 324 22.58 14.37 12.40
C GLN A 324 22.56 13.87 10.95
N ILE A 325 22.18 14.73 10.00
CA ILE A 325 22.15 14.39 8.57
C ILE A 325 23.52 13.85 8.09
N ASN A 326 24.61 14.39 8.62
CA ASN A 326 25.96 13.93 8.29
C ASN A 326 26.24 12.50 8.79
N ASP A 327 25.61 12.07 9.88
CA ASP A 327 25.77 10.72 10.41
C ASP A 327 25.09 9.67 9.51
N ILE A 328 24.01 10.04 8.83
CA ILE A 328 23.34 9.17 7.85
C ILE A 328 24.31 8.77 6.75
N LYS A 329 25.00 9.74 6.15
CA LYS A 329 26.00 9.47 5.11
C LYS A 329 27.19 8.69 5.66
N ARG A 330 27.59 8.93 6.91
CA ARG A 330 28.74 8.26 7.51
C ARG A 330 28.48 6.79 7.80
N ASN A 331 27.26 6.46 8.22
CA ASN A 331 26.91 5.18 8.81
C ASN A 331 26.01 4.30 7.93
N CYS A 332 25.59 4.78 6.76
CA CYS A 332 24.89 3.92 5.80
C CYS A 332 25.89 3.11 4.96
N CYS A 333 25.49 1.89 4.55
CA CYS A 333 26.35 0.90 3.88
C CYS A 333 27.17 1.49 2.73
N PHE A 334 26.53 2.24 1.82
CA PHE A 334 27.18 2.81 0.64
C PHE A 334 27.49 4.30 0.77
N GLY A 335 27.47 4.84 1.98
CA GLY A 335 27.61 6.28 2.21
C GLY A 335 28.96 6.86 1.78
N LYS A 336 30.03 6.05 1.82
CA LYS A 336 31.37 6.42 1.33
C LYS A 336 31.44 6.49 -0.19
N ASP A 337 30.71 5.61 -0.88
CA ASP A 337 30.69 5.54 -2.35
C ASP A 337 29.73 6.58 -2.95
N MET A 338 28.84 7.14 -2.12
CA MET A 338 27.84 8.12 -2.53
C MET A 338 28.44 9.53 -2.65
N SER A 339 28.29 10.18 -3.80
CA SER A 339 28.70 11.57 -3.97
C SER A 339 27.83 12.49 -3.08
N ASN A 340 28.27 13.74 -2.83
CA ASN A 340 27.44 14.69 -2.08
C ASN A 340 26.16 15.05 -2.84
N MET A 341 26.21 15.12 -4.17
CA MET A 341 25.03 15.37 -5.00
C MET A 341 24.05 14.21 -4.94
N ASP A 342 24.54 12.96 -5.06
CA ASP A 342 23.67 11.78 -4.94
C ASP A 342 23.06 11.70 -3.55
N PHE A 343 23.83 11.99 -2.50
CA PHE A 343 23.31 11.99 -1.13
C PHE A 343 22.20 13.01 -0.92
N GLN A 344 22.37 14.26 -1.38
CA GLN A 344 21.31 15.26 -1.30
C GLN A 344 20.06 14.83 -2.07
N ARG A 345 20.24 14.28 -3.27
CA ARG A 345 19.14 13.74 -4.07
C ARG A 345 18.39 12.62 -3.35
N ILE A 346 19.11 11.72 -2.67
CA ILE A 346 18.52 10.65 -1.86
C ILE A 346 17.74 11.21 -0.68
N LEU A 347 18.26 12.22 0.02
CA LEU A 347 17.54 12.90 1.11
C LEU A 347 16.27 13.58 0.62
N GLU A 348 16.35 14.30 -0.51
CA GLU A 348 15.19 14.90 -1.16
C GLU A 348 14.15 13.84 -1.52
N PHE A 349 14.61 12.68 -1.98
CA PHE A 349 13.77 11.60 -2.41
C PHE A 349 12.96 10.99 -1.29
N ILE A 350 13.62 10.75 -0.16
CA ILE A 350 12.97 10.32 1.08
C ILE A 350 12.36 11.50 1.84
N GLY A 351 12.30 12.70 1.23
CA GLY A 351 11.59 13.89 1.70
C GLY A 351 12.11 14.47 3.00
N ILE A 352 13.40 14.28 3.26
CA ILE A 352 14.16 15.08 4.22
C ILE A 352 14.52 16.39 3.51
N GLN A 353 13.50 17.19 3.20
CA GLN A 353 13.63 18.50 2.57
C GLN A 353 13.39 19.62 3.58
N ASP A 354 13.81 20.84 3.25
CA ASP A 354 13.53 22.02 4.07
C ASP A 354 12.05 22.48 3.98
N SER A 355 11.19 21.73 3.27
CA SER A 355 9.79 22.07 3.09
C SER A 355 8.93 21.59 4.27
N TYR A 356 8.47 22.57 5.05
CA TYR A 356 7.63 22.43 6.25
C TYR A 356 6.17 22.00 5.91
N LYS A 357 5.96 20.96 5.10
CA LYS A 357 4.60 20.44 4.92
C LYS A 357 4.54 19.03 5.47
N PHE A 358 3.81 18.88 6.58
CA PHE A 358 3.31 17.59 7.04
C PHE A 358 2.49 16.95 5.91
N ILE A 359 3.05 15.93 5.26
CA ILE A 359 2.35 15.09 4.28
C ILE A 359 2.02 13.77 5.01
N GLY A 360 1.11 13.85 5.98
CA GLY A 360 0.62 12.67 6.71
C GLY A 360 1.69 11.89 7.49
N MET A 361 1.30 10.71 7.96
CA MET A 361 2.15 9.75 8.68
C MET A 361 2.98 8.86 7.75
N ASP A 362 3.11 9.23 6.48
CA ASP A 362 3.77 8.39 5.48
C ASP A 362 5.28 8.26 5.76
N ARG A 363 5.84 9.03 6.71
CA ARG A 363 7.25 8.97 7.10
C ARG A 363 7.40 9.10 8.62
N PRO A 364 8.16 8.19 9.26
CA PRO A 364 8.22 8.19 10.73
C PRO A 364 9.10 9.31 11.32
N TYR A 365 9.77 10.13 10.48
CA TYR A 365 10.78 11.12 10.89
C TYR A 365 10.43 12.56 10.51
N PHE A 366 10.99 13.52 11.25
CA PHE A 366 10.97 14.94 10.91
C PHE A 366 12.37 15.53 10.80
N LYS A 367 12.57 16.41 9.82
CA LYS A 367 13.79 17.21 9.68
C LYS A 367 13.63 18.55 10.40
N VAL A 368 14.60 18.89 11.24
CA VAL A 368 14.76 20.24 11.80
C VAL A 368 16.20 20.66 11.56
N LYS A 369 16.42 21.61 10.63
CA LYS A 369 17.76 22.05 10.19
C LYS A 369 18.62 20.84 9.76
N SER A 370 19.74 20.60 10.47
CA SER A 370 20.67 19.49 10.20
C SER A 370 20.33 18.20 10.97
N GLN A 371 19.24 18.18 11.72
CA GLN A 371 18.84 17.07 12.59
C GLN A 371 17.59 16.39 12.06
N ILE A 372 17.51 15.09 12.32
CA ILE A 372 16.34 14.26 12.08
C ILE A 372 15.87 13.72 13.42
N TYR A 373 14.60 13.96 13.72
CA TYR A 373 13.92 13.46 14.91
C TYR A 373 13.15 12.20 14.55
N LEU A 374 13.40 11.13 15.31
CA LEU A 374 12.74 9.84 15.20
C LEU A 374 11.87 9.63 16.44
N PHE A 375 10.56 9.49 16.31
CA PHE A 375 9.69 9.17 17.45
C PHE A 375 9.26 7.70 17.36
N SER A 376 9.42 6.92 18.45
CA SER A 376 9.03 5.49 18.45
C SER A 376 7.52 5.28 18.16
N SER A 377 6.68 6.26 18.49
CA SER A 377 5.22 6.25 18.33
C SER A 377 4.79 6.43 16.89
N LEU A 378 5.69 6.89 16.02
CA LEU A 378 5.45 6.96 14.58
C LEU A 378 5.80 5.66 13.87
N PHE A 379 6.42 4.72 14.57
CA PHE A 379 6.78 3.44 14.01
C PHE A 379 5.64 2.44 14.21
N ASP A 380 5.50 1.53 13.25
CA ASP A 380 4.61 0.39 13.31
C ASP A 380 5.43 -0.88 13.03
N THR A 381 5.14 -1.94 13.76
CA THR A 381 5.85 -3.22 13.59
C THR A 381 5.62 -3.84 12.21
N ASP A 382 4.55 -3.45 11.52
CA ASP A 382 4.27 -3.85 10.14
C ASP A 382 5.04 -3.05 9.07
N TYR A 383 5.82 -2.03 9.48
CA TYR A 383 6.53 -1.15 8.56
C TYR A 383 7.52 -1.91 7.67
N ASN A 384 7.46 -1.64 6.37
CA ASN A 384 8.26 -2.29 5.35
C ASN A 384 9.04 -1.27 4.52
N ILE A 385 10.37 -1.25 4.64
CA ILE A 385 11.24 -0.30 3.93
C ILE A 385 11.11 -0.38 2.41
N PHE A 386 10.73 -1.54 1.87
CA PHE A 386 10.63 -1.75 0.43
C PHE A 386 9.31 -1.23 -0.11
N GLU A 387 8.26 -1.13 0.72
CA GLU A 387 7.07 -0.37 0.37
C GLU A 387 7.44 1.09 0.15
N ASP A 388 8.09 1.70 1.14
CA ASP A 388 8.57 3.07 1.05
C ASP A 388 9.48 3.27 -0.17
N LEU A 389 10.43 2.36 -0.38
CA LEU A 389 11.33 2.41 -1.55
C LEU A 389 10.54 2.46 -2.86
N ARG A 390 9.56 1.56 -3.01
CA ARG A 390 8.72 1.50 -4.20
C ARG A 390 7.94 2.78 -4.34
N ASP A 391 7.25 3.23 -3.32
CA ASP A 391 6.47 4.47 -3.35
C ASP A 391 7.35 5.67 -3.70
N ILE A 392 8.56 5.77 -3.15
CA ILE A 392 9.54 6.80 -3.46
C ILE A 392 9.96 6.74 -4.94
N ILE A 393 10.36 5.56 -5.43
CA ILE A 393 10.79 5.36 -6.82
C ILE A 393 9.64 5.65 -7.80
N PHE A 394 8.41 5.24 -7.44
CA PHE A 394 7.24 5.32 -8.30
C PHE A 394 6.53 6.67 -8.27
N ASN A 395 6.60 7.42 -7.16
CA ASN A 395 6.03 8.76 -7.04
C ASN A 395 6.97 9.87 -7.54
N GLN A 396 8.28 9.62 -7.63
CA GLN A 396 9.25 10.62 -8.11
C GLN A 396 9.42 10.70 -9.60
N ARG A 397 9.22 9.58 -10.28
CA ARG A 397 8.78 9.69 -11.65
C ARG A 397 7.31 10.04 -11.52
N LYS A 398 6.84 10.99 -12.32
CA LYS A 398 5.52 10.77 -12.93
C LYS A 398 5.63 9.43 -13.64
N SER A 399 5.50 8.32 -12.91
CA SER A 399 5.28 7.03 -13.50
C SER A 399 4.03 7.26 -14.31
N GLU A 400 4.11 7.14 -15.64
CA GLU A 400 2.93 7.22 -16.52
C GLU A 400 1.87 6.17 -16.14
N LEU A 401 2.08 5.36 -15.09
CA LEU A 401 1.36 4.13 -14.81
C LEU A 401 1.18 3.83 -13.30
N GLY A 402 1.87 4.47 -12.36
CA GLY A 402 1.92 4.02 -10.95
C GLY A 402 0.56 4.09 -10.23
N GLU A 403 -0.06 5.25 -10.25
CA GLU A 403 -1.49 5.42 -9.94
C GLU A 403 -2.36 5.35 -11.20
N GLU A 404 -1.76 5.57 -12.38
CA GLU A 404 -2.44 5.73 -13.66
C GLU A 404 -2.68 4.42 -14.45
N VAL A 405 -2.14 3.26 -14.06
CA VAL A 405 -2.53 1.93 -14.62
C VAL A 405 -4.02 1.68 -14.42
N ASN A 406 -4.64 2.38 -13.47
CA ASN A 406 -6.09 2.47 -13.31
C ASN A 406 -6.83 3.06 -14.51
N TYR A 407 -6.16 3.87 -15.32
CA TYR A 407 -6.72 4.68 -16.40
C TYR A 407 -6.22 4.26 -17.80
N PHE A 408 -5.04 3.64 -17.89
CA PHE A 408 -4.51 3.15 -19.16
C PHE A 408 -5.04 1.76 -19.50
N GLY A 409 -5.71 1.66 -20.65
CA GLY A 409 -6.23 0.40 -21.13
C GLY A 409 -5.14 -0.65 -21.40
N LYS A 410 -5.52 -1.93 -21.34
CA LYS A 410 -4.69 -3.11 -21.65
C LYS A 410 -3.76 -2.95 -22.87
N SER A 411 -4.22 -2.25 -23.91
CA SER A 411 -3.47 -1.99 -25.15
C SER A 411 -2.19 -1.17 -24.96
N VAL A 412 -2.19 -0.19 -24.05
CA VAL A 412 -1.01 0.63 -23.74
C VAL A 412 0.01 -0.23 -23.00
N LEU A 413 -0.44 -0.99 -21.99
CA LEU A 413 0.42 -1.90 -21.23
C LEU A 413 1.07 -2.96 -22.14
N GLU A 414 0.29 -3.59 -23.02
CA GLU A 414 0.80 -4.53 -24.01
C GLU A 414 1.88 -3.89 -24.91
N THR A 415 1.68 -2.64 -25.32
CA THR A 415 2.64 -1.89 -26.15
C THR A 415 3.95 -1.66 -25.40
N CYS A 416 3.88 -1.20 -24.15
CA CYS A 416 5.06 -0.99 -23.30
C CYS A 416 5.82 -2.30 -23.06
N VAL A 417 5.12 -3.40 -22.74
CA VAL A 417 5.72 -4.73 -22.58
C VAL A 417 6.46 -5.13 -23.85
N LYS A 418 5.78 -5.13 -25.00
CA LYS A 418 6.35 -5.52 -26.29
C LYS A 418 7.57 -4.65 -26.66
N GLN A 419 7.54 -3.37 -26.34
CA GLN A 419 8.67 -2.47 -26.54
C GLN A 419 9.87 -2.85 -25.65
N ARG A 420 9.67 -3.17 -24.37
CA ARG A 420 10.75 -3.62 -23.47
C ARG A 420 11.43 -4.89 -23.97
N PHE A 421 10.68 -5.84 -24.51
CA PHE A 421 11.23 -7.01 -25.21
C PHE A 421 12.11 -6.61 -26.40
N ARG A 422 11.60 -5.73 -27.29
CA ARG A 422 12.36 -5.26 -28.46
C ARG A 422 13.65 -4.53 -28.07
N CYS A 423 13.60 -3.66 -27.07
CA CYS A 423 14.77 -2.96 -26.55
C CYS A 423 15.81 -3.94 -25.96
N SER A 424 15.37 -5.10 -25.48
CA SER A 424 16.24 -6.16 -24.93
C SER A 424 16.72 -7.18 -25.98
N GLY A 425 16.49 -6.89 -27.26
CA GLY A 425 16.94 -7.74 -28.37
C GLY A 425 16.02 -8.92 -28.70
N TRP A 426 14.81 -8.96 -28.15
CA TRP A 426 13.79 -9.95 -28.51
C TRP A 426 12.92 -9.45 -29.65
N THR A 427 12.47 -10.35 -30.51
CA THR A 427 11.48 -10.02 -31.53
C THR A 427 10.08 -10.27 -30.95
N ALA A 428 9.38 -9.19 -30.59
CA ALA A 428 8.02 -9.25 -30.03
C ALA A 428 6.97 -8.83 -31.07
N LEU A 429 5.96 -9.67 -31.25
CA LEU A 429 4.85 -9.42 -32.19
C LEU A 429 4.02 -8.21 -31.76
N SER A 430 3.54 -7.44 -32.75
CA SER A 430 2.65 -6.31 -32.52
C SER A 430 1.24 -6.76 -32.14
N SER A 431 0.73 -7.81 -32.80
CA SER A 431 -0.59 -8.42 -32.56
C SER A 431 -0.52 -9.60 -31.59
N SER A 432 -1.66 -9.92 -30.97
CA SER A 432 -1.84 -11.16 -30.21
C SER A 432 -2.05 -12.35 -31.15
N ILE A 433 -1.61 -13.54 -30.73
CA ILE A 433 -1.92 -14.78 -31.46
C ILE A 433 -3.19 -15.38 -30.88
N LYS A 434 -4.24 -15.47 -31.69
CA LYS A 434 -5.48 -16.17 -31.30
C LYS A 434 -5.28 -17.68 -31.36
N VAL A 435 -5.66 -18.35 -30.28
CA VAL A 435 -5.62 -19.81 -30.12
C VAL A 435 -7.01 -20.26 -29.69
N LYS A 436 -7.79 -20.77 -30.65
CA LYS A 436 -9.21 -21.15 -30.44
C LYS A 436 -10.01 -20.00 -29.78
N ASN A 437 -10.54 -20.21 -28.58
CA ASN A 437 -11.38 -19.26 -27.84
C ASN A 437 -10.57 -18.37 -26.87
N THR A 438 -9.25 -18.30 -27.02
CA THR A 438 -8.35 -17.49 -26.18
C THR A 438 -7.21 -16.92 -27.03
N ASP A 439 -6.35 -16.07 -26.46
CA ASP A 439 -5.29 -15.36 -27.18
C ASP A 439 -4.03 -15.25 -26.34
N PHE A 440 -2.85 -15.23 -26.97
CA PHE A 440 -1.61 -14.80 -26.32
C PHE A 440 -1.40 -13.32 -26.58
N ALA A 441 -1.53 -12.51 -25.54
CA ALA A 441 -1.31 -11.06 -25.61
C ALA A 441 0.15 -10.70 -25.90
N LEU A 442 1.08 -11.53 -25.40
CA LEU A 442 2.52 -11.44 -25.67
C LEU A 442 2.99 -12.69 -26.40
N VAL A 443 3.72 -12.47 -27.49
CA VAL A 443 4.51 -13.48 -28.18
C VAL A 443 5.85 -12.85 -28.53
N ALA A 444 6.92 -13.37 -27.94
CA ALA A 444 8.28 -12.90 -28.17
C ALA A 444 9.21 -14.07 -28.49
N TRP A 445 10.17 -13.84 -29.40
CA TRP A 445 11.13 -14.84 -29.85
C TRP A 445 12.56 -14.32 -29.80
N LYS A 446 13.48 -15.18 -29.39
CA LYS A 446 14.92 -14.95 -29.43
C LYS A 446 15.69 -16.28 -29.37
N ASP A 447 16.61 -16.50 -30.30
CA ASP A 447 17.58 -17.61 -30.29
C ASP A 447 16.97 -19.01 -30.03
N GLY A 448 15.74 -19.22 -30.51
CA GLY A 448 14.99 -20.46 -30.37
C GLY A 448 14.17 -20.61 -29.08
N LYS A 449 14.19 -19.61 -28.20
CA LYS A 449 13.25 -19.47 -27.08
C LYS A 449 12.02 -18.69 -27.52
N VAL A 450 10.84 -19.17 -27.13
CA VAL A 450 9.56 -18.50 -27.36
C VAL A 450 8.93 -18.18 -26.01
N ILE A 451 8.66 -16.90 -25.77
CA ILE A 451 7.86 -16.45 -24.64
C ILE A 451 6.43 -16.24 -25.10
N LEU A 452 5.51 -16.96 -24.46
CA LEU A 452 4.06 -16.88 -24.66
C LEU A 452 3.42 -16.39 -23.36
N GLY A 453 2.67 -15.30 -23.44
CA GLY A 453 2.14 -14.73 -22.21
C GLY A 453 0.85 -13.94 -22.30
N GLN A 454 0.27 -13.74 -21.11
CA GLN A 454 -0.83 -12.80 -20.89
C GLN A 454 -0.27 -11.47 -20.38
N VAL A 455 -0.88 -10.37 -20.81
CA VAL A 455 -0.61 -9.05 -20.25
C VAL A 455 -1.90 -8.57 -19.59
N LYS A 456 -1.82 -8.25 -18.30
CA LYS A 456 -2.97 -7.80 -17.51
C LYS A 456 -2.66 -6.53 -16.72
N THR A 457 -3.66 -5.67 -16.61
CA THR A 457 -3.61 -4.48 -15.74
C THR A 457 -4.03 -4.90 -14.32
N ALA A 458 -3.05 -5.01 -13.41
CA ALA A 458 -3.26 -5.32 -11.99
C ALA A 458 -2.76 -4.15 -11.11
N HIS A 459 -3.33 -3.98 -9.92
CA HIS A 459 -3.01 -2.86 -9.02
C HIS A 459 -1.72 -3.05 -8.24
N SER A 460 -1.05 -1.93 -7.88
CA SER A 460 0.27 -1.88 -7.22
C SER A 460 0.22 -1.57 -5.74
N GLY A 461 -0.89 -0.99 -5.29
CA GLY A 461 -1.06 -0.68 -3.89
C GLY A 461 -1.38 -1.91 -3.05
N ARG A 462 -1.08 -1.79 -1.76
CA ARG A 462 -1.34 -2.81 -0.74
C ARG A 462 -2.67 -2.65 -0.04
N LYS A 463 -3.55 -1.77 -0.54
CA LYS A 463 -4.90 -1.70 0.01
C LYS A 463 -5.63 -3.02 -0.27
N PRO A 464 -6.43 -3.51 0.68
CA PRO A 464 -7.35 -4.62 0.51
C PRO A 464 -7.92 -4.83 -0.91
N TYR A 465 -8.67 -3.86 -1.42
CA TYR A 465 -9.29 -3.91 -2.75
C TYR A 465 -8.29 -4.09 -3.90
N GLN A 466 -7.12 -3.46 -3.78
CA GLN A 466 -6.08 -3.49 -4.80
C GLN A 466 -5.45 -4.86 -4.88
N LEU A 467 -5.18 -5.50 -3.74
CA LEU A 467 -4.63 -6.85 -3.64
C LEU A 467 -5.62 -7.88 -4.22
N TRP A 468 -6.89 -7.83 -3.84
CA TRP A 468 -7.92 -8.72 -4.41
C TRP A 468 -8.07 -8.59 -5.93
N LYS A 469 -8.16 -7.35 -6.44
CA LYS A 469 -8.34 -7.16 -7.89
C LYS A 469 -7.09 -7.59 -8.66
N ALA A 470 -5.88 -7.45 -8.09
CA ALA A 470 -4.68 -8.06 -8.65
C ALA A 470 -4.80 -9.59 -8.69
N PHE A 471 -5.21 -10.21 -7.57
CA PHE A 471 -5.43 -11.65 -7.46
C PHE A 471 -6.42 -12.19 -8.52
N LYS A 472 -7.66 -11.68 -8.58
CA LYS A 472 -8.67 -12.14 -9.55
C LYS A 472 -8.23 -11.90 -11.00
N THR A 473 -7.41 -10.88 -11.25
CA THR A 473 -6.87 -10.60 -12.58
C THR A 473 -5.85 -11.66 -13.02
N ILE A 474 -5.02 -12.10 -12.09
CA ILE A 474 -3.98 -13.11 -12.34
C ILE A 474 -4.59 -14.50 -12.41
N GLU A 475 -5.58 -14.83 -11.58
CA GLU A 475 -6.37 -16.05 -11.69
C GLU A 475 -6.97 -16.21 -13.10
N LYS A 476 -7.62 -15.15 -13.62
CA LYS A 476 -8.14 -15.14 -15.00
C LYS A 476 -7.04 -15.34 -16.04
N ALA A 477 -5.85 -14.79 -15.82
CA ALA A 477 -4.72 -14.97 -16.72
C ALA A 477 -4.17 -16.41 -16.69
N ASN A 478 -4.09 -17.02 -15.51
CA ASN A 478 -3.69 -18.42 -15.33
C ASN A 478 -4.64 -19.34 -16.08
N ILE A 479 -5.95 -19.19 -15.90
CA ILE A 479 -6.96 -19.98 -16.63
C ILE A 479 -6.78 -19.85 -18.14
N GLN A 480 -6.48 -18.66 -18.65
CA GLN A 480 -6.24 -18.44 -20.08
C GLN A 480 -4.95 -19.12 -20.55
N ILE A 481 -3.85 -19.00 -19.81
CA ILE A 481 -2.59 -19.65 -20.17
C ILE A 481 -2.73 -21.17 -20.13
N SER A 482 -3.38 -21.75 -19.12
CA SER A 482 -3.62 -23.20 -19.05
C SER A 482 -4.40 -23.69 -20.27
N ARG A 483 -5.47 -22.98 -20.66
CA ARG A 483 -6.25 -23.29 -21.88
C ARG A 483 -5.38 -23.20 -23.14
N CYS A 484 -4.51 -22.20 -23.24
CA CYS A 484 -3.62 -22.08 -24.39
C CYS A 484 -2.53 -23.18 -24.41
N LYS A 485 -1.93 -23.49 -23.26
CA LYS A 485 -0.91 -24.53 -23.08
C LYS A 485 -1.48 -25.88 -23.50
N GLU A 486 -2.69 -26.21 -23.06
CA GLU A 486 -3.41 -27.39 -23.54
C GLU A 486 -3.62 -27.40 -25.05
N ALA A 487 -3.99 -26.26 -25.64
CA ALA A 487 -4.25 -26.18 -27.08
C ALA A 487 -2.97 -26.38 -27.91
N ILE A 488 -1.83 -25.83 -27.49
CA ILE A 488 -0.52 -26.04 -28.13
C ILE A 488 -0.06 -27.48 -27.93
N THR A 489 -0.25 -28.05 -26.74
CA THR A 489 0.16 -29.44 -26.46
C THR A 489 -0.64 -30.44 -27.29
N LYS A 490 -1.94 -30.16 -27.52
CA LYS A 490 -2.82 -31.00 -28.36
C LYS A 490 -2.51 -30.88 -29.86
N ASP A 491 -1.94 -29.77 -30.31
CA ASP A 491 -1.55 -29.54 -31.71
C ASP A 491 -0.24 -28.75 -31.79
N GLU A 492 0.88 -29.47 -31.83
CA GLU A 492 2.21 -28.88 -31.85
C GLU A 492 2.49 -28.05 -33.12
N ASN A 493 1.75 -28.30 -34.21
CA ASN A 493 1.87 -27.52 -35.44
C ASN A 493 1.18 -26.16 -35.35
N LEU A 494 0.29 -25.96 -34.36
CA LEU A 494 -0.44 -24.72 -34.17
C LEU A 494 0.50 -23.56 -33.87
N LEU A 495 1.44 -23.75 -32.93
CA LEU A 495 2.41 -22.71 -32.58
C LEU A 495 3.36 -22.44 -33.75
N PHE A 496 3.92 -23.50 -34.34
CA PHE A 496 4.83 -23.37 -35.50
C PHE A 496 4.17 -22.63 -36.67
N SER A 497 2.94 -22.98 -37.03
CA SER A 497 2.23 -22.37 -38.17
C SER A 497 1.98 -20.89 -37.94
N ASN A 498 1.64 -20.49 -36.71
CA ASN A 498 1.49 -19.08 -36.37
C ASN A 498 2.84 -18.33 -36.39
N LEU A 499 3.89 -18.87 -35.76
CA LEU A 499 5.21 -18.22 -35.74
C LEU A 499 5.83 -18.12 -37.15
N LYS A 500 5.62 -19.12 -38.01
CA LYS A 500 6.04 -19.10 -39.42
C LYS A 500 5.29 -18.04 -40.22
N ARG A 501 3.97 -17.89 -40.01
CA ARG A 501 3.18 -16.83 -40.66
C ARG A 501 3.71 -15.44 -40.31
N GLU A 502 4.09 -15.25 -39.05
CA GLU A 502 4.67 -13.99 -38.55
C GLU A 502 6.18 -13.87 -38.83
N LYS A 503 6.76 -14.80 -39.61
CA LYS A 503 8.17 -14.84 -40.04
C LYS A 503 9.20 -14.88 -38.90
N LEU A 504 8.82 -15.42 -37.74
CA LEU A 504 9.74 -15.60 -36.60
C LEU A 504 10.60 -16.86 -36.73
N VAL A 505 10.10 -17.89 -37.42
CA VAL A 505 10.80 -19.17 -37.64
C VAL A 505 10.53 -19.69 -39.06
N GLN A 506 11.44 -20.48 -39.63
CA GLN A 506 11.26 -21.11 -40.94
C GLN A 506 10.91 -22.60 -40.84
N SER A 507 11.44 -23.24 -39.81
CA SER A 507 11.34 -24.66 -39.53
C SER A 507 10.99 -24.90 -38.07
N ARG A 508 10.41 -26.07 -37.79
CA ARG A 508 9.94 -26.41 -36.44
C ARG A 508 11.09 -26.57 -35.44
N HIS A 509 12.24 -27.04 -35.89
CA HIS A 509 13.42 -27.27 -35.04
C HIS A 509 14.04 -25.98 -34.48
N GLU A 510 13.65 -24.82 -34.99
CA GLU A 510 14.05 -23.53 -34.44
C GLU A 510 13.36 -23.22 -33.11
N ILE A 511 12.22 -23.85 -32.80
CA ILE A 511 11.54 -23.72 -31.50
C ILE A 511 12.15 -24.75 -30.55
N LYS A 512 13.08 -24.31 -29.71
CA LYS A 512 13.79 -25.17 -28.74
C LYS A 512 13.13 -25.17 -27.37
N GLU A 513 12.56 -24.04 -26.97
CA GLU A 513 12.05 -23.83 -25.62
C GLU A 513 10.82 -22.91 -25.64
N ILE A 514 9.80 -23.26 -24.85
CA ILE A 514 8.57 -22.48 -24.70
C ILE A 514 8.44 -22.09 -23.23
N ILE A 515 8.36 -20.79 -22.99
CA ILE A 515 8.22 -20.20 -21.66
C ILE A 515 6.85 -19.54 -21.57
N TYR A 516 6.09 -19.90 -20.54
CA TYR A 516 4.82 -19.27 -20.24
C TYR A 516 4.99 -18.21 -19.14
N MET A 517 4.39 -17.04 -19.34
CA MET A 517 4.39 -15.99 -18.31
C MET A 517 3.13 -15.12 -18.32
N ILE A 518 2.83 -14.54 -17.17
CA ILE A 518 1.86 -13.48 -16.98
C ILE A 518 2.64 -12.22 -16.67
N ILE A 519 2.35 -11.16 -17.40
CA ILE A 519 2.93 -9.85 -17.14
C ILE A 519 1.83 -8.94 -16.66
N THR A 520 2.04 -8.38 -15.48
CA THR A 520 1.10 -7.52 -14.80
C THR A 520 1.69 -6.13 -14.64
N GLY A 521 0.89 -5.17 -14.18
CA GLY A 521 1.47 -3.92 -13.67
C GLY A 521 2.42 -4.16 -12.49
N THR A 522 2.26 -5.28 -11.76
CA THR A 522 2.72 -5.46 -10.38
C THR A 522 2.88 -6.94 -10.05
N SER A 523 3.89 -7.32 -9.26
CA SER A 523 4.27 -8.72 -9.06
C SER A 523 3.46 -9.46 -7.98
N TYR A 524 2.31 -8.94 -7.57
CA TYR A 524 1.54 -9.53 -6.46
C TYR A 524 0.76 -10.77 -6.89
N PHE A 525 0.95 -11.88 -6.17
CA PHE A 525 0.16 -13.12 -6.13
C PHE A 525 -0.06 -13.88 -7.45
N SER A 526 0.29 -15.15 -7.46
CA SER A 526 -0.55 -16.16 -8.12
C SER A 526 -0.80 -17.33 -7.18
N MET A 527 -2.01 -17.88 -7.20
CA MET A 527 -2.22 -19.28 -6.78
C MET A 527 -1.17 -20.17 -7.44
N SER A 528 -0.89 -21.33 -6.84
CA SER A 528 -0.05 -22.38 -7.44
C SER A 528 -0.32 -22.49 -8.94
N SER A 529 0.58 -21.94 -9.73
CA SER A 529 0.48 -21.78 -11.17
C SER A 529 1.82 -22.15 -11.76
N ASP A 530 1.86 -23.08 -12.70
CA ASP A 530 3.09 -23.46 -13.40
C ASP A 530 3.65 -22.35 -14.32
N VAL A 531 3.31 -21.08 -14.06
CA VAL A 531 3.51 -19.93 -14.93
C VAL A 531 4.01 -18.73 -14.14
N ALA A 532 5.12 -18.14 -14.57
CA ALA A 532 5.70 -16.97 -13.92
C ALA A 532 4.79 -15.74 -13.98
N VAL A 533 4.57 -15.08 -12.83
CA VAL A 533 3.91 -13.77 -12.77
C VAL A 533 4.93 -12.68 -12.51
N ILE A 534 5.10 -11.80 -13.49
CA ILE A 534 6.19 -10.83 -13.58
C ILE A 534 5.58 -9.42 -13.66
N SER A 535 6.05 -8.50 -12.82
CA SER A 535 5.73 -7.09 -13.00
C SER A 535 6.33 -6.57 -14.31
N ILE A 536 5.61 -5.71 -15.03
CA ILE A 536 6.16 -4.96 -16.16
C ILE A 536 7.45 -4.23 -15.77
N GLU A 537 7.60 -3.84 -14.52
CA GLU A 537 8.78 -3.15 -14.01
C GLU A 537 9.99 -4.08 -13.92
N ASP A 538 9.77 -5.32 -13.50
CA ASP A 538 10.78 -6.36 -13.40
C ASP A 538 11.23 -6.89 -14.75
N ILE A 539 10.38 -6.76 -15.77
CA ILE A 539 10.62 -7.44 -17.05
C ILE A 539 11.90 -7.01 -17.73
N SER A 540 12.25 -5.72 -17.68
CA SER A 540 13.50 -5.23 -18.29
C SER A 540 14.72 -5.83 -17.61
N ASN A 541 14.63 -6.06 -16.30
CA ASN A 541 15.71 -6.67 -15.53
C ASN A 541 15.84 -8.16 -15.82
N ILE A 542 14.73 -8.87 -15.85
CA ILE A 542 14.67 -10.29 -16.21
C ILE A 542 15.25 -10.51 -17.60
N LEU A 543 14.86 -9.69 -18.58
CA LEU A 543 15.38 -9.79 -19.94
C LEU A 543 16.87 -9.42 -20.03
N THR A 544 17.34 -8.53 -19.16
CA THR A 544 18.78 -8.19 -19.06
C THR A 544 19.58 -9.31 -18.40
N LEU A 545 18.99 -10.06 -17.46
CA LEU A 545 19.61 -11.24 -16.85
C LEU A 545 19.80 -12.34 -17.88
N GLU A 546 18.84 -12.57 -18.77
CA GLU A 546 18.98 -13.56 -19.85
C GLU A 546 20.26 -13.35 -20.68
N ARG A 547 20.67 -12.10 -20.88
CA ARG A 547 21.91 -11.75 -21.61
C ARG A 547 23.18 -12.01 -20.80
N ASN A 548 23.15 -11.82 -19.49
CA ASN A 548 24.33 -11.84 -18.63
C ASN A 548 24.53 -13.17 -17.89
N ASN A 549 23.43 -13.86 -17.58
CA ASN A 549 23.38 -15.11 -16.84
C ASN A 549 22.12 -15.93 -17.23
N PRO A 550 22.18 -16.72 -18.33
CA PRO A 550 21.04 -17.47 -18.85
C PRO A 550 20.48 -18.55 -17.91
N GLU A 551 21.31 -19.15 -17.06
CA GLU A 551 20.90 -20.18 -16.10
C GLU A 551 20.05 -19.57 -14.98
N GLU A 552 20.50 -18.43 -14.43
CA GLU A 552 19.77 -17.66 -13.42
C GLU A 552 18.43 -17.13 -13.99
N PHE A 553 18.40 -16.74 -15.27
CA PHE A 553 17.15 -16.35 -15.94
C PHE A 553 16.10 -17.47 -15.95
N MET A 554 16.50 -18.71 -16.26
CA MET A 554 15.57 -19.84 -16.28
C MET A 554 15.12 -20.22 -14.88
N ASP A 555 16.02 -20.21 -13.89
CA ASP A 555 15.66 -20.50 -12.51
C ASP A 555 14.64 -19.48 -11.97
N VAL A 556 14.83 -18.19 -12.28
CA VAL A 556 13.91 -17.10 -11.89
C VAL A 556 12.51 -17.29 -12.49
N ILE A 557 12.42 -17.73 -13.75
CA ILE A 557 11.14 -17.93 -14.43
C ILE A 557 10.45 -19.21 -13.96
N MET A 558 11.21 -20.27 -13.71
CA MET A 558 10.66 -21.57 -13.31
C MET A 558 10.29 -21.61 -11.82
N ASN A 559 10.89 -20.74 -11.00
CA ASN A 559 10.61 -20.61 -9.56
C ASN A 559 10.19 -19.18 -9.17
N PRO A 560 9.08 -18.64 -9.69
CA PRO A 560 8.63 -17.28 -9.38
C PRO A 560 8.37 -17.15 -7.87
N ILE A 561 8.99 -16.16 -7.24
CA ILE A 561 8.89 -15.91 -5.79
C ILE A 561 7.44 -15.51 -5.37
N SER A 562 6.58 -15.17 -6.33
CA SER A 562 5.24 -14.58 -6.15
C SER A 562 4.08 -15.58 -5.99
N MET A 563 4.34 -16.85 -5.65
CA MET A 563 3.34 -17.93 -5.71
C MET A 563 2.83 -18.41 -4.34
N TYR A 564 1.54 -18.17 -4.04
CA TYR A 564 0.87 -18.65 -2.81
C TYR A 564 -0.53 -19.21 -3.12
N SER A 565 -0.80 -20.43 -2.63
CA SER A 565 -2.16 -20.97 -2.46
C SER A 565 -2.54 -20.82 -0.99
N LEU A 566 -3.78 -20.43 -0.73
CA LEU A 566 -4.35 -20.42 0.61
C LEU A 566 -5.56 -21.36 0.57
N ASP A 567 -5.34 -22.59 1.02
CA ASP A 567 -6.35 -23.64 1.07
C ASP A 567 -7.15 -23.49 2.37
N ARG A 568 -7.96 -22.44 2.47
CA ARG A 568 -8.93 -22.28 3.56
C ARG A 568 -10.30 -21.96 3.00
N ILE A 569 -11.33 -22.49 3.64
CA ILE A 569 -12.72 -22.14 3.39
C ILE A 569 -13.06 -21.06 4.42
N PRO A 570 -13.51 -19.86 4.00
CA PRO A 570 -13.90 -18.82 4.94
C PRO A 570 -15.10 -19.28 5.77
N GLU A 571 -14.99 -19.19 7.10
CA GLU A 571 -16.13 -19.27 8.02
C GLU A 571 -16.56 -17.85 8.40
N ILE A 572 -17.88 -17.61 8.42
CA ILE A 572 -18.49 -16.30 8.75
C ILE A 572 -19.08 -16.40 10.15
N HIS A 573 -18.82 -15.40 10.98
CA HIS A 573 -19.45 -15.25 12.29
C HIS A 573 -19.95 -13.82 12.51
N ASP A 574 -20.87 -13.65 13.45
CA ASP A 574 -21.37 -12.34 13.84
C ASP A 574 -20.49 -11.71 14.92
N SER A 575 -20.12 -10.45 14.70
CA SER A 575 -19.36 -9.61 15.61
C SER A 575 -20.14 -8.35 16.01
N LEU A 576 -19.73 -7.73 17.11
CA LEU A 576 -20.44 -6.62 17.72
C LEU A 576 -19.48 -5.49 18.13
N LEU A 577 -19.73 -4.29 17.60
CA LEU A 577 -19.25 -3.04 18.19
C LEU A 577 -20.40 -2.39 18.98
N ASP A 578 -20.21 -2.24 20.28
CA ASP A 578 -21.20 -1.62 21.17
C ASP A 578 -20.59 -0.38 21.84
N PHE A 579 -21.09 0.79 21.45
CA PHE A 579 -20.71 2.10 21.99
C PHE A 579 -21.93 2.76 22.66
N ASP A 580 -21.72 3.89 23.34
CA ASP A 580 -22.76 4.52 24.15
C ASP A 580 -24.01 4.92 23.36
N ASP A 581 -23.85 5.35 22.10
CA ASP A 581 -24.90 5.89 21.24
C ASP A 581 -25.12 5.11 19.93
N VAL A 582 -24.31 4.07 19.67
CA VAL A 582 -24.41 3.23 18.47
C VAL A 582 -24.03 1.78 18.74
N GLN A 583 -24.74 0.88 18.07
CA GLN A 583 -24.44 -0.52 17.97
C GLN A 583 -24.21 -0.89 16.50
N ILE A 584 -23.13 -1.61 16.19
CA ILE A 584 -22.86 -2.16 14.86
C ILE A 584 -22.73 -3.67 15.01
N ILE A 585 -23.71 -4.40 14.46
CA ILE A 585 -23.69 -5.86 14.34
C ILE A 585 -23.17 -6.15 12.93
N TYR A 586 -22.10 -6.93 12.81
CA TYR A 586 -21.47 -7.16 11.51
C TYR A 586 -20.97 -8.58 11.32
N GLU A 587 -21.07 -9.08 10.09
CA GLU A 587 -20.46 -10.35 9.68
C GLU A 587 -18.93 -10.17 9.53
N ASP A 588 -18.15 -11.08 10.12
CA ASP A 588 -16.69 -11.15 10.00
C ASP A 588 -16.23 -12.55 9.56
N LEU A 589 -15.00 -12.64 9.05
CA LEU A 589 -14.39 -13.89 8.60
C LEU A 589 -13.42 -14.42 9.67
N ASP A 590 -13.52 -15.71 10.04
CA ASP A 590 -12.64 -16.37 11.03
C ASP A 590 -11.17 -16.42 10.58
N GLU A 591 -10.23 -16.13 11.49
CA GLU A 591 -8.75 -16.12 11.30
C GLU A 591 -8.13 -17.46 10.87
#